data_AF-A0A1I7HQB1-F1
#
_entry.id   AF-A0A1I7HQB1-F1
#
_cell.length_a   1.000
_cell.length_b   1.000
_cell.length_c   1.000
_cell.angle_alpha   90.00
_cell.angle_beta   90.00
_cell.angle_gamma   90.00
#
_symmetry.space_group_name_H-M   'P 1'
#
loop_
_entity.id
_entity.type
_entity.pdbx_description
1 polymer ?
#
loop_
_entity_poly.entity_id
_entity_poly.type
_entity_poly.pdbx_seq_one_letter_code
_entity_poly.pdbx_strand_id
1 'polypeptide(L)'
;MSIEFIIGLLLLISFMGLVVYAVKGGNLMTGIFIMAIIWTVLPLIGNALVTNQEFIEANKSIVSIGVIDALKKVFQGGPEGWGGVLVNFIFGAWFGRIMLETGIASTMIKKTVEFGQCRQLSRLMQMKVL
;
A
#
# COMPACT_ATOMS: atom_id res chain seq x y z
N MET A 1 6.52 -23.49 -21.57
CA MET A 1 6.13 -22.30 -20.78
C MET A 1 6.97 -21.15 -21.30
N SER A 2 6.35 -20.11 -21.84
CA SER A 2 7.08 -18.98 -22.42
C SER A 2 7.86 -18.24 -21.32
N ILE A 3 9.03 -17.68 -21.66
CA ILE A 3 9.98 -17.05 -20.71
C ILE A 3 9.31 -15.96 -19.85
N GLU A 4 8.32 -15.28 -20.40
CA GLU A 4 7.48 -14.23 -19.81
C GLU A 4 6.72 -14.75 -18.59
N PHE A 5 6.13 -15.95 -18.70
CA PHE A 5 5.40 -16.58 -17.60
C PHE A 5 6.33 -17.01 -16.47
N ILE A 6 7.55 -17.44 -16.81
CA ILE A 6 8.56 -17.85 -15.83
C ILE A 6 9.01 -16.65 -15.00
N ILE A 7 9.25 -15.50 -15.65
CA ILE A 7 9.64 -14.25 -14.96
C ILE A 7 8.49 -13.73 -14.09
N GLY A 8 7.26 -13.78 -14.59
CA GLY A 8 6.07 -13.40 -13.81
C GLY A 8 5.89 -14.27 -12.56
N LEU A 9 6.09 -15.59 -12.69
CA LEU A 9 6.03 -16.51 -11.56
C LEU A 9 7.16 -16.26 -10.56
N LEU A 10 8.38 -15.97 -11.03
CA LEU A 10 9.52 -15.66 -10.15
C LEU A 10 9.29 -14.37 -9.35
N LEU A 11 8.68 -13.35 -9.97
CA LEU A 11 8.30 -12.11 -9.29
C LEU A 11 7.28 -12.36 -8.17
N LEU A 12 6.27 -13.20 -8.42
CA LEU A 12 5.30 -13.62 -7.38
C LEU A 12 5.97 -14.34 -6.21
N ILE A 13 6.91 -15.24 -6.49
CA ILE A 13 7.66 -15.94 -5.43
C ILE A 13 8.52 -14.96 -4.63
N SER A 14 9.15 -13.99 -5.30
CA SER A 14 9.94 -12.95 -4.62
C SER A 14 9.06 -12.10 -3.68
N PHE A 15 7.82 -11.79 -4.07
CA PHE A 15 6.88 -11.08 -3.20
C PHE A 15 6.55 -11.88 -1.94
N MET A 16 6.30 -13.18 -2.06
CA MET A 16 6.05 -14.06 -0.91
C MET A 16 7.27 -14.11 0.03
N GLY A 17 8.48 -14.09 -0.52
CA GLY A 17 9.72 -13.99 0.26
C GLY A 17 9.79 -12.72 1.11
N LEU A 18 9.35 -11.57 0.58
CA LEU A 18 9.28 -10.31 1.32
C LEU A 18 8.28 -10.40 2.48
N VAL A 19 7.10 -10.97 2.25
CA VAL A 19 6.07 -11.13 3.28
C VAL A 19 6.60 -11.97 4.44
N VAL A 20 7.25 -13.11 4.15
CA VAL A 20 7.85 -13.97 5.18
C VAL A 20 8.95 -13.24 5.94
N TYR A 21 9.79 -12.46 5.25
CA TYR A 21 10.83 -11.66 5.89
C TYR A 21 10.26 -10.56 6.80
N ALA A 22 9.19 -9.88 6.37
CA ALA A 22 8.50 -8.86 7.15
C ALA A 22 7.84 -9.45 8.41
N VAL A 23 7.19 -10.62 8.29
CA VAL A 23 6.56 -11.33 9.43
C VAL A 23 7.59 -11.78 10.46
N LYS A 24 8.81 -12.12 10.04
CA LYS A 24 9.91 -12.51 10.94
C LYS A 24 10.56 -11.33 11.69
N GLY A 25 10.07 -10.10 11.52
CA GLY A 25 10.56 -8.93 12.24
C GLY A 25 11.89 -8.37 11.73
N GLY A 26 12.28 -8.68 10.49
CA GLY A 26 13.46 -8.08 9.86
C GLY A 26 13.28 -6.58 9.61
N ASN A 27 14.39 -5.87 9.32
CA ASN A 27 14.31 -4.47 8.93
C ASN A 27 13.57 -4.33 7.59
N LEU A 28 12.35 -3.81 7.63
CA LEU A 28 11.45 -3.66 6.48
C LEU A 28 12.07 -2.78 5.38
N MET A 29 12.84 -1.77 5.76
CA MET A 29 13.49 -0.87 4.80
C MET A 29 14.54 -1.63 3.96
N THR A 30 15.34 -2.49 4.60
CA THR A 30 16.30 -3.36 3.90
C THR A 30 15.59 -4.37 3.00
N GLY A 31 14.45 -4.92 3.45
CA GLY A 31 13.65 -5.86 2.65
C GLY A 31 13.10 -5.23 1.36
N ILE A 32 12.54 -4.02 1.47
CA ILE A 32 12.03 -3.28 0.30
C ILE A 32 13.19 -2.86 -0.62
N PHE A 33 14.35 -2.48 -0.08
CA PHE A 33 15.52 -2.10 -0.89
C PHE A 33 16.08 -3.28 -1.71
N ILE A 34 16.26 -4.45 -1.08
CA ILE A 34 16.71 -5.67 -1.78
C ILE A 34 15.68 -6.09 -2.83
N MET A 35 14.39 -5.98 -2.51
CA MET A 35 13.33 -6.29 -3.48
C MET A 35 13.29 -5.31 -4.64
N ALA A 36 13.52 -4.02 -4.43
CA ALA A 36 13.62 -3.04 -5.52
C ALA A 36 14.73 -3.40 -6.51
N ILE A 37 15.88 -3.89 -6.02
CA ILE A 37 16.98 -4.35 -6.88
C ILE A 37 16.61 -5.63 -7.64
N ILE A 38 16.00 -6.61 -6.95
CA ILE A 38 15.56 -7.86 -7.60
C ILE A 38 14.50 -7.56 -8.68
N TRP A 39 13.56 -6.65 -8.37
CA TRP A 39 12.47 -6.25 -9.26
C TRP A 39 12.92 -5.32 -10.39
N THR A 40 14.11 -4.72 -10.34
CA THR A 40 14.69 -4.01 -11.49
C THR A 40 15.44 -4.96 -12.41
N VAL A 41 16.24 -5.87 -11.84
CA VAL A 41 17.13 -6.76 -12.59
C VAL A 41 16.36 -7.87 -13.31
N LEU A 42 15.34 -8.46 -12.67
CA LEU A 42 14.56 -9.55 -13.28
C LEU A 42 13.85 -9.16 -14.58
N PRO A 43 13.07 -8.06 -14.63
CA PRO A 43 12.40 -7.63 -15.85
C PRO A 43 13.39 -7.15 -16.92
N LEU A 44 14.56 -6.66 -16.53
CA LEU A 44 15.61 -6.23 -17.46
C LEU A 44 16.21 -7.43 -18.22
N ILE A 45 16.52 -8.50 -17.49
CA ILE A 45 17.00 -9.77 -18.06
C ILE A 45 15.89 -10.42 -18.88
N GLY A 46 14.66 -10.34 -18.41
CA GLY A 46 13.49 -10.81 -19.13
C GLY A 46 13.29 -10.12 -20.47
N ASN A 47 13.43 -8.79 -20.50
CA ASN A 47 13.35 -8.00 -21.72
C ASN A 47 14.43 -8.42 -22.74
N ALA A 48 15.67 -8.63 -22.30
CA ALA A 48 16.78 -9.02 -23.17
C ALA A 48 16.65 -10.44 -23.77
N LEU A 49 15.82 -11.32 -23.18
CA LEU A 49 15.70 -12.74 -23.56
C LEU A 49 14.33 -13.10 -24.18
N VAL A 50 13.38 -12.16 -24.23
CA VAL A 50 12.08 -12.36 -24.88
C VAL A 50 12.27 -12.43 -26.39
N THR A 51 11.88 -13.57 -26.98
CA THR A 51 12.05 -13.92 -28.39
C THR A 51 10.73 -14.10 -29.14
N ASN A 52 9.58 -13.72 -28.54
CA ASN A 52 8.25 -13.85 -29.14
C ASN A 52 7.74 -12.54 -29.75
N GLN A 53 7.52 -12.52 -31.06
CA GLN A 53 7.07 -11.36 -31.86
C GLN A 53 5.73 -10.77 -31.39
N GLU A 54 4.77 -11.61 -31.00
CA GLU A 54 3.42 -11.18 -30.57
C GLU A 54 3.41 -10.45 -29.22
N PHE A 55 4.31 -10.81 -28.30
CA PHE A 55 4.39 -10.19 -26.98
C PHE A 55 5.04 -8.80 -27.03
N ILE A 56 5.98 -8.62 -27.96
CA ILE A 56 6.65 -7.35 -28.25
C ILE A 56 5.67 -6.36 -28.88
N GLU A 57 4.79 -6.81 -29.77
CA GLU A 57 3.78 -5.96 -30.40
C GLU A 57 2.65 -5.55 -29.45
N ALA A 58 2.18 -6.48 -28.60
CA ALA A 58 1.14 -6.20 -27.62
C ALA A 58 1.61 -5.30 -26.45
N ASN A 59 2.90 -5.33 -26.10
CA ASN A 59 3.46 -4.61 -24.95
C ASN A 59 4.59 -3.64 -25.36
N LYS A 60 4.47 -3.01 -26.53
CA LYS A 60 5.44 -2.06 -27.11
C LYS A 60 5.93 -0.96 -26.17
N SER A 61 5.14 -0.57 -25.16
CA SER A 61 5.48 0.46 -24.16
C SER A 61 6.26 -0.06 -22.94
N ILE A 62 6.39 -1.38 -22.80
CA ILE A 62 6.99 -2.07 -21.64
C ILE A 62 8.27 -2.81 -22.05
N VAL A 63 8.36 -3.28 -23.29
CA VAL A 63 9.45 -4.14 -23.78
C VAL A 63 10.63 -3.36 -24.37
N SER A 64 10.54 -2.04 -24.53
CA SER A 64 11.67 -1.20 -25.01
C SER A 64 12.09 -0.13 -24.00
N ILE A 65 11.90 -0.40 -22.73
CA ILE A 65 12.36 0.52 -21.68
C ILE A 65 13.88 0.35 -21.56
N GLY A 66 14.63 1.40 -21.90
CA GLY A 66 16.08 1.43 -21.68
C GLY A 66 16.40 1.23 -20.19
N VAL A 67 17.58 0.68 -19.89
CA VAL A 67 18.03 0.38 -18.52
C VAL A 67 17.85 1.57 -17.57
N ILE A 68 18.08 2.77 -18.08
CA ILE A 68 17.94 4.04 -17.35
C ILE A 68 16.47 4.33 -17.01
N ASP A 69 15.53 4.06 -17.90
CA ASP A 69 14.11 4.34 -17.68
C ASP A 69 13.44 3.30 -16.77
N ALA A 70 13.91 2.05 -16.80
CA ALA A 70 13.50 1.02 -15.86
C ALA A 70 13.95 1.39 -14.43
N LEU A 71 15.17 1.90 -14.30
CA LEU A 71 15.71 2.35 -13.02
C LEU A 71 14.95 3.58 -12.48
N LYS A 72 14.65 4.56 -13.35
CA LYS A 72 13.81 5.71 -12.98
C LYS A 72 12.41 5.28 -12.54
N LYS A 73 11.76 4.35 -13.25
CA LYS A 73 10.42 3.86 -12.85
C LYS A 73 10.42 3.23 -11.46
N VAL A 74 11.43 2.43 -11.10
CA VAL A 74 11.45 1.75 -9.81
C VAL A 74 11.93 2.67 -8.68
N PHE A 75 12.99 3.45 -8.90
CA PHE A 75 13.59 4.26 -7.83
C PHE A 75 13.04 5.68 -7.72
N GLN A 76 12.47 6.27 -8.77
CA GLN A 76 11.80 7.58 -8.70
C GLN A 76 10.28 7.39 -8.67
N GLY A 77 9.74 6.64 -9.63
CA GLY A 77 8.29 6.42 -9.73
C GLY A 77 7.71 5.65 -8.52
N GLY A 78 8.48 4.74 -7.94
CA GLY A 78 8.11 4.02 -6.72
C GLY A 78 7.85 4.99 -5.54
N PRO A 79 8.87 5.74 -5.06
CA PRO A 79 8.69 6.70 -3.98
C PRO A 79 7.68 7.82 -4.28
N GLU A 80 7.64 8.32 -5.52
CA GLU A 80 6.69 9.36 -5.93
C GLU A 80 5.23 8.91 -5.77
N GLY A 81 4.91 7.66 -6.14
CA GLY A 81 3.56 7.11 -5.99
C GLY A 81 3.14 6.89 -4.53
N TRP A 82 4.10 6.69 -3.62
CA TRP A 82 3.84 6.46 -2.20
C TRP A 82 3.79 7.75 -1.36
N GLY A 83 4.24 8.88 -1.90
CA GLY A 83 4.28 10.15 -1.17
C GLY A 83 2.91 10.58 -0.62
N GLY A 84 1.85 10.47 -1.42
CA GLY A 84 0.49 10.83 -0.99
C GLY A 84 -0.04 9.94 0.15
N VAL A 85 0.28 8.65 0.13
CA VAL A 85 -0.11 7.71 1.19
C VAL A 85 0.63 8.03 2.49
N LEU A 86 1.93 8.35 2.40
CA LEU A 86 2.74 8.71 3.56
C LEU A 86 2.22 9.99 4.24
N VAL A 87 1.85 10.99 3.45
CA VAL A 87 1.25 12.24 3.97
C VAL A 87 -0.05 11.95 4.71
N ASN A 88 -0.94 11.14 4.14
CA ASN A 88 -2.18 10.75 4.81
C ASN A 88 -1.93 9.97 6.11
N PHE A 89 -0.93 9.09 6.14
CA PHE A 89 -0.58 8.33 7.33
C PHE A 89 -0.03 9.24 8.45
N ILE A 90 0.87 10.17 8.11
CA ILE A 90 1.44 11.13 9.07
C ILE A 90 0.35 12.04 9.62
N PHE A 91 -0.49 12.64 8.77
CA PHE A 91 -1.58 13.49 9.22
C PHE A 91 -2.62 12.72 10.01
N GLY A 92 -2.96 11.48 9.62
CA GLY A 92 -3.89 10.64 10.37
C GLY A 92 -3.37 10.32 11.78
N ALA A 93 -2.11 9.89 11.90
CA ALA A 93 -1.50 9.57 13.18
C ALA A 93 -1.32 10.83 14.06
N TRP A 94 -0.88 11.95 13.48
CA TRP A 94 -0.73 13.21 14.19
C TRP A 94 -2.08 13.77 14.64
N PHE A 95 -3.08 13.82 13.77
CA PHE A 95 -4.41 14.32 14.10
C PHE A 95 -5.08 13.48 15.19
N GLY A 96 -4.94 12.14 15.11
CA GLY A 96 -5.40 11.23 16.16
C GLY A 96 -4.77 11.55 17.52
N ARG A 97 -3.46 11.81 17.55
CA ARG A 97 -2.74 12.21 18.77
C ARG A 97 -3.24 13.56 19.31
N ILE A 98 -3.40 14.57 18.44
CA ILE A 98 -3.89 15.89 18.84
C ILE A 98 -5.30 15.83 19.40
N MET A 99 -6.21 15.05 18.78
CA MET A 99 -7.58 14.88 19.29
C MET A 99 -7.63 14.27 20.69
N LEU A 100 -6.69 13.37 21.00
CA LEU A 100 -6.57 12.74 22.31
C LEU A 100 -5.93 13.70 23.33
N GLU A 101 -4.80 14.33 22.99
CA GLU A 101 -4.06 15.25 23.88
C GLU A 101 -4.88 16.49 24.26
N THR A 102 -5.69 17.01 23.32
CA THR A 102 -6.54 18.18 23.56
C THR A 102 -7.84 17.86 24.33
N GLY A 103 -8.16 16.58 24.57
CA GLY A 103 -9.39 16.18 25.24
C GLY A 103 -10.68 16.42 24.44
N ILE A 104 -10.58 16.88 23.18
CA ILE A 104 -11.73 17.11 22.29
C ILE A 104 -12.44 15.80 21.98
N ALA A 105 -11.69 14.72 21.71
CA ALA A 105 -12.28 13.39 21.46
C ALA A 105 -13.12 12.91 22.64
N SER A 106 -12.58 13.00 23.86
CA SER A 106 -13.27 12.59 25.08
C SER A 106 -14.54 13.40 25.32
N THR A 107 -14.50 14.71 25.05
CA THR A 107 -15.66 15.59 25.22
C THR A 107 -16.75 15.32 24.18
N MET A 108 -16.35 15.06 22.94
CA MET A 108 -17.25 14.70 21.85
C MET A 108 -17.94 13.35 22.12
N ILE A 109 -17.19 12.33 22.54
CA ILE A 109 -17.76 11.02 22.91
C ILE A 109 -18.79 11.16 24.03
N LYS A 110 -18.47 11.90 25.09
CA LYS A 110 -19.40 12.13 26.21
C LYS A 110 -20.70 12.80 25.75
N LYS A 111 -20.61 13.88 24.97
CA LYS A 111 -21.79 14.57 24.44
C LYS A 111 -22.62 13.67 23.53
N THR A 112 -22.00 12.88 22.65
CA THR A 112 -22.72 11.95 21.77
C THR A 112 -23.44 10.84 22.56
N VAL A 113 -22.81 10.29 23.60
CA VAL A 113 -23.41 9.27 24.47
C VAL A 113 -24.59 9.82 25.26
N GLU A 114 -24.44 11.02 25.86
CA GLU A 114 -25.51 11.70 26.59
C GLU A 114 -26.71 12.00 25.68
N PHE A 115 -26.49 12.46 24.45
CA PHE A 115 -27.57 12.66 23.47
C PHE A 115 -28.26 11.36 23.07
N GLY A 116 -27.51 10.26 22.93
CA GLY A 116 -28.05 8.93 22.67
C GLY A 116 -28.97 8.46 23.80
N GLN A 117 -28.51 8.56 25.05
CA GLN A 117 -29.28 8.20 26.24
C GLN A 117 -30.51 9.09 26.42
N CYS A 118 -30.40 10.41 26.20
CA CYS A 118 -31.54 11.33 26.21
C CYS A 118 -32.62 10.94 25.18
N ARG A 119 -32.23 10.54 23.97
CA ARG A 119 -33.17 10.07 22.94
C ARG A 119 -33.81 8.73 23.28
N GLN A 120 -33.10 7.86 24.01
CA GLN A 120 -33.64 6.60 24.50
C GLN A 120 -34.66 6.83 25.62
N LEU A 121 -34.34 7.73 26.56
CA LEU A 121 -35.19 8.10 27.69
C LEU A 121 -36.49 8.78 27.25
N SER A 122 -36.44 9.67 26.25
CA SER A 122 -37.66 10.28 25.71
C SER A 122 -38.60 9.25 25.10
N ARG A 123 -38.08 8.23 24.43
CA ARG A 123 -38.88 7.11 23.90
C ARG A 123 -39.49 6.23 25.00
N LEU A 124 -38.75 5.98 26.09
CA LEU A 124 -39.27 5.23 27.23
C LEU A 124 -40.39 5.97 27.96
N MET A 125 -40.31 7.30 28.09
CA MET A 125 -41.42 8.09 28.66
C MET A 125 -42.66 8.07 27.77
N GLN A 126 -42.52 8.16 26.44
CA GLN A 126 -43.66 8.11 25.52
C GLN A 126 -44.39 6.75 25.55
N MET A 127 -43.66 5.63 25.76
CA MET A 127 -44.27 4.30 25.90
C MET A 127 -44.92 4.05 27.26
N LYS A 128 -44.57 4.81 28.30
CA LYS A 128 -45.20 4.70 29.64
C LYS A 128 -46.46 5.55 29.81
N VAL A 129 -46.73 6.45 28.85
CA VAL A 129 -47.90 7.35 28.83
C VAL A 129 -49.04 6.80 27.95
N LEU A 130 -48.79 5.69 27.23
CA LEU A 130 -49.79 4.86 26.53
C LEU A 130 -50.12 3.62 27.38
#